data_AF-A0A2N2ERD7-F1
#
_entry.id   AF-A0A2N2ERD7-F1
#
_cell.length_a   1.000
_cell.length_b   1.000
_cell.length_c   1.000
_cell.angle_alpha   90.00
_cell.angle_beta   90.00
_cell.angle_gamma   90.00
#
_symmetry.space_group_name_H-M   'P 1'
#
loop_
_entity.id
_entity.type
_entity.pdbx_description
1 polymer ?
#
loop_
_entity_poly.entity_id
_entity_poly.type
_entity_poly.pdbx_seq_one_letter_code
_entity_poly.pdbx_strand_id
1 'polypeptide(L)'
;MPETEHRNSFFTRKALALLPLALMGAGVWYFVQGRLPGSHEAAPAAGSAAIFGTASQEEAGAAPAPAAAAPASVLPEAYDPKAGLDIQGPPAFKSQVTGALKLIWMADRETFLFIRRNIYVVRQDNLTGFYLEDGKPVAALSADHAFRSLTWCAGVLAHQAWHAAYERSTGRKKGRGVPPPGEKADFAVEANPMSLDYKGMDAILYVEDRAMTFQLNVLKKIGAPARETGPLFRRAPRDFHLAHDGNYTIKP
;
A
#
# COMPACT_ATOMS: atom_id res chain seq x y z
N MET A 1 25.30 -45.75 63.08
CA MET A 1 24.19 -45.04 62.40
C MET A 1 24.81 -43.88 61.64
N PRO A 2 25.00 -43.95 60.31
CA PRO A 2 25.54 -42.85 59.55
C PRO A 2 24.43 -41.84 59.24
N GLU A 3 24.65 -40.58 59.61
CA GLU A 3 23.81 -39.44 59.22
C GLU A 3 24.19 -39.00 57.81
N THR A 4 23.22 -38.99 56.89
CA THR A 4 23.38 -38.48 55.53
C THR A 4 23.07 -36.99 55.47
N GLU A 5 24.10 -36.21 55.15
CA GLU A 5 24.10 -34.75 55.03
C GLU A 5 23.40 -34.31 53.72
N HIS A 6 22.20 -33.73 53.80
CA HIS A 6 21.47 -33.18 52.64
C HIS A 6 21.92 -31.74 52.35
N ARG A 7 23.00 -31.58 51.59
CA ARG A 7 23.59 -30.28 51.28
C ARG A 7 23.65 -30.01 49.78
N ASN A 8 22.51 -29.93 49.08
CA ASN A 8 22.49 -29.40 47.70
C ASN A 8 21.14 -28.98 47.08
N SER A 9 20.08 -28.75 47.86
CA SER A 9 18.77 -28.38 47.29
C SER A 9 18.60 -26.88 46.95
N PHE A 10 19.49 -26.01 47.42
CA PHE A 10 19.37 -24.57 47.23
C PHE A 10 19.93 -24.08 45.88
N PHE A 11 20.97 -24.72 45.35
CA PHE A 11 21.58 -24.32 44.09
C PHE A 11 20.70 -24.67 42.88
N THR A 12 20.04 -25.83 42.91
CA THR A 12 19.17 -26.30 41.83
C THR A 12 17.93 -25.42 41.63
N ARG A 13 17.35 -24.88 42.71
CA ARG A 13 16.19 -23.99 42.61
C ARG A 13 16.53 -22.62 42.01
N LYS A 14 17.70 -22.07 42.35
CA LYS A 14 18.16 -20.79 41.79
C LYS A 14 18.54 -20.91 40.31
N ALA A 15 19.16 -22.02 39.92
CA ALA A 15 19.50 -22.28 38.51
C ALA A 15 18.24 -22.42 37.64
N LEU A 16 17.21 -23.14 38.13
CA LEU A 16 15.93 -23.28 37.41
C LEU A 16 15.16 -21.97 37.27
N ALA A 17 15.26 -21.06 38.26
CA ALA A 17 14.58 -19.77 38.21
C ALA A 17 15.14 -18.83 37.11
N LEU A 18 16.40 -19.00 36.70
CA LEU A 18 17.05 -18.17 35.67
C LEU A 18 16.89 -18.70 34.24
N LEU A 19 16.43 -19.95 34.09
CA LEU A 19 16.29 -20.61 32.79
C LEU A 19 15.32 -19.90 31.81
N PRO A 20 14.16 -19.34 32.24
CA PRO A 20 13.28 -18.59 31.34
C PRO A 20 13.93 -17.32 30.80
N LEU A 21 14.73 -16.63 31.63
CA LEU A 21 15.45 -15.41 31.28
C LEU A 21 16.54 -15.69 30.23
N ALA A 22 17.27 -16.81 30.38
CA ALA A 22 18.25 -17.25 29.39
C ALA A 22 17.60 -17.60 28.04
N LEU A 23 16.44 -18.28 28.05
CA LEU A 23 15.70 -18.61 26.82
C LEU A 23 15.16 -17.37 26.11
N MET A 24 14.66 -16.38 26.85
CA MET A 24 14.25 -15.10 26.27
C MET A 24 15.43 -14.34 25.65
N GLY A 25 16.58 -14.30 26.34
CA GLY A 25 17.80 -13.70 25.81
C GLY A 25 18.28 -14.36 24.51
N ALA A 26 18.27 -15.69 24.46
CA ALA A 26 18.64 -16.44 23.25
C ALA A 26 17.67 -16.19 22.08
N GLY A 27 16.36 -16.08 22.35
CA GLY A 27 15.36 -15.77 21.32
C GLY A 27 15.52 -14.37 20.72
N VAL A 28 15.79 -13.36 21.57
CA VAL A 28 16.07 -11.99 21.10
C VAL A 28 17.37 -11.95 20.29
N TRP A 29 18.43 -12.62 20.77
CA TRP A 29 19.70 -12.72 20.04
C TRP A 29 19.52 -13.35 18.66
N TYR A 30 18.83 -14.49 18.58
CA TYR A 30 18.54 -15.17 17.31
C TYR A 30 17.73 -14.29 16.35
N PHE A 31 16.74 -13.57 16.86
CA PHE A 31 15.92 -12.66 16.04
C PHE A 31 16.72 -11.48 15.48
N VAL A 32 17.68 -10.95 16.25
CA VAL A 32 18.56 -9.86 15.83
C VAL A 32 19.59 -10.36 14.81
N GLN A 33 20.24 -11.51 15.06
CA GLN A 33 21.20 -12.08 14.11
C GLN A 33 20.54 -12.56 12.81
N GLY A 34 19.35 -13.15 12.88
CA GLY A 34 18.59 -13.60 11.71
C GLY A 34 18.06 -12.46 10.83
N ARG A 35 18.19 -11.20 11.27
CA ARG A 35 17.79 -10.00 10.52
C ARG A 35 18.96 -9.16 10.02
N LEU A 36 20.21 -9.59 10.17
CA LEU A 36 21.33 -8.97 9.47
C LEU A 36 21.39 -9.54 8.03
N PRO A 37 20.99 -8.79 6.99
CA PRO A 37 21.13 -9.23 5.61
C PRO A 37 22.62 -9.13 5.26
N GLY A 38 23.32 -10.25 5.36
CA GLY A 38 24.77 -10.30 5.32
C GLY A 38 25.33 -11.53 4.63
N SER A 39 24.78 -11.92 3.48
CA SER A 39 25.54 -12.65 2.46
C SER A 39 24.79 -12.59 1.14
N HIS A 40 25.26 -11.71 0.26
CA HIS A 40 25.22 -11.94 -1.18
C HIS A 40 25.92 -13.27 -1.46
N GLU A 41 25.19 -14.37 -1.34
CA GLU A 41 25.61 -15.64 -1.90
C GLU A 41 25.37 -15.53 -3.41
N ALA A 42 26.46 -15.42 -4.15
CA ALA A 42 26.45 -15.37 -5.60
C ALA A 42 25.61 -16.54 -6.13
N ALA A 43 24.62 -16.21 -6.95
CA ALA A 43 23.78 -17.20 -7.60
C ALA A 43 24.66 -18.23 -8.32
N PRO A 44 24.46 -19.55 -8.09
CA PRO A 44 25.16 -20.57 -8.86
C PRO A 44 24.78 -20.39 -10.34
N ALA A 45 25.80 -20.32 -11.20
CA ALA A 45 25.65 -20.27 -12.64
C ALA A 45 24.72 -21.41 -13.08
N ALA A 46 23.60 -21.05 -13.72
CA ALA A 46 22.67 -22.00 -14.30
C ALA A 46 23.42 -22.85 -15.34
N GLY A 47 23.75 -24.08 -14.97
CA GLY A 47 24.20 -25.11 -15.89
C GLY A 47 23.12 -25.31 -16.94
N SER A 48 23.47 -25.02 -18.19
CA SER A 48 22.69 -25.29 -19.38
C SER A 48 22.50 -26.80 -19.53
N ALA A 49 21.40 -27.32 -18.98
CA ALA A 49 20.91 -28.64 -19.32
C ALA A 49 20.34 -28.60 -20.74
N ALA A 50 21.19 -28.97 -21.70
CA ALA A 50 20.80 -29.30 -23.05
C ALA A 50 19.93 -30.56 -23.02
N ILE A 51 18.61 -30.38 -22.95
CA ILE A 51 17.63 -31.45 -23.08
C ILE A 51 16.54 -30.95 -24.04
N PHE A 52 16.87 -30.70 -25.31
CA PHE A 52 15.87 -30.79 -26.37
C PHE A 52 16.58 -31.14 -27.68
N GLY A 53 16.13 -32.25 -28.26
CA GLY A 53 16.70 -32.87 -29.43
C GLY A 53 16.73 -31.98 -30.67
N THR A 54 17.79 -32.16 -31.42
CA THR A 54 17.90 -31.84 -32.84
C THR A 54 16.84 -32.64 -33.60
N ALA A 55 15.72 -31.98 -33.92
CA ALA A 55 14.79 -32.43 -34.95
C ALA A 55 14.83 -31.42 -36.10
N SER A 56 15.48 -31.88 -37.17
CA SER A 56 15.26 -31.61 -38.58
C SER A 56 14.64 -30.25 -38.97
N GLN A 57 15.51 -29.46 -39.57
CA GLN A 57 15.18 -28.46 -40.59
C GLN A 57 14.48 -29.16 -41.76
N GLU A 58 13.20 -28.88 -41.98
CA GLU A 58 12.50 -29.23 -43.21
C GLU A 58 11.58 -28.07 -43.62
N GLU A 59 11.90 -27.55 -44.80
CA GLU A 59 11.09 -26.83 -45.77
C GLU A 59 10.34 -25.54 -45.42
N ALA A 60 10.72 -24.53 -46.20
CA ALA A 60 10.06 -23.27 -46.46
C ALA A 60 8.57 -23.44 -46.83
N GLY A 61 7.70 -23.12 -45.87
CA GLY A 61 6.30 -22.78 -46.10
C GLY A 61 6.11 -21.28 -45.95
N ALA A 62 5.58 -20.64 -47.01
CA ALA A 62 5.32 -19.20 -47.09
C ALA A 62 4.58 -18.65 -45.85
N ALA A 63 5.12 -17.56 -45.30
CA ALA A 63 4.50 -16.84 -44.19
C ALA A 63 3.12 -16.27 -44.62
N PRO A 64 2.03 -16.63 -43.93
CA PRO A 64 0.77 -15.93 -44.11
C PRO A 64 0.91 -14.50 -43.57
N ALA A 65 0.40 -13.54 -44.35
CA ALA A 65 0.36 -12.12 -44.02
C ALA A 65 -0.16 -11.87 -42.59
N PRO A 66 0.34 -10.84 -41.89
CA PRO A 66 -0.13 -10.52 -40.55
C PRO A 66 -1.64 -10.27 -40.58
N ALA A 67 -2.38 -11.12 -39.85
CA ALA A 67 -3.80 -10.94 -39.62
C ALA A 67 -4.04 -9.54 -39.07
N ALA A 68 -4.89 -8.78 -39.75
CA ALA A 68 -5.28 -7.44 -39.37
C ALA A 68 -5.63 -7.40 -37.88
N ALA A 69 -4.87 -6.58 -37.15
CA ALA A 69 -5.12 -6.31 -35.74
C ALA A 69 -6.60 -5.96 -35.57
N ALA A 70 -7.29 -6.69 -34.70
CA ALA A 70 -8.66 -6.38 -34.33
C ALA A 70 -8.75 -4.88 -33.96
N PRO A 71 -9.78 -4.15 -34.42
CA PRO A 71 -9.89 -2.73 -34.16
C PRO A 71 -9.91 -2.54 -32.65
N ALA A 72 -8.86 -1.88 -32.13
CA ALA A 72 -8.82 -1.41 -30.76
C ALA A 72 -10.13 -0.65 -30.53
N SER A 73 -10.90 -1.07 -29.53
CA SER A 73 -12.15 -0.41 -29.16
C SER A 73 -11.84 1.07 -28.94
N VAL A 74 -12.27 1.90 -29.88
CA VAL A 74 -12.09 3.33 -29.84
C VAL A 74 -12.89 3.83 -28.64
N LEU A 75 -12.18 4.19 -27.57
CA LEU A 75 -12.75 4.85 -26.41
C LEU A 75 -13.44 6.14 -26.88
N PRO A 76 -14.62 6.48 -26.31
CA PRO A 76 -15.43 7.59 -26.78
C PRO A 76 -14.66 8.92 -26.76
N GLU A 77 -14.93 9.71 -27.80
CA GLU A 77 -14.23 10.90 -28.32
C GLU A 77 -14.30 12.15 -27.42
N ALA A 78 -14.53 11.97 -26.12
CA ALA A 78 -14.50 13.00 -25.08
C ALA A 78 -13.48 12.65 -23.97
N TYR A 79 -12.33 12.08 -24.34
CA TYR A 79 -11.24 11.75 -23.43
C TYR A 79 -10.03 12.63 -23.72
N ASP A 80 -9.78 13.62 -22.87
CA ASP A 80 -8.49 14.32 -22.83
C ASP A 80 -7.50 13.43 -22.05
N PRO A 81 -6.49 12.82 -22.68
CA PRO A 81 -5.45 12.07 -21.98
C PRO A 81 -4.64 12.95 -21.00
N LYS A 82 -4.72 14.28 -21.11
CA LYS A 82 -4.15 15.24 -20.14
C LYS A 82 -5.05 15.49 -18.92
N ALA A 83 -6.33 15.13 -18.99
CA ALA A 83 -7.26 15.11 -17.84
C ALA A 83 -7.32 13.73 -17.14
N GLY A 84 -6.38 12.84 -17.48
CA GLY A 84 -6.19 11.53 -16.85
C GLY A 84 -5.46 11.65 -15.50
N LEU A 85 -5.57 10.59 -14.70
CA LEU A 85 -4.77 10.41 -13.49
C LEU A 85 -3.28 10.45 -13.87
N ASP A 86 -2.54 11.45 -13.37
CA ASP A 86 -1.10 11.57 -13.63
C ASP A 86 -0.33 10.61 -12.72
N ILE A 87 0.53 9.76 -13.28
CA ILE A 87 1.32 8.79 -12.53
C ILE A 87 2.80 9.18 -12.62
N GLN A 88 3.34 9.67 -11.50
CA GLN A 88 4.68 10.20 -11.37
C GLN A 88 5.59 9.19 -10.64
N GLY A 89 6.68 8.79 -11.30
CA GLY A 89 7.62 7.81 -10.77
C GLY A 89 8.39 7.07 -11.87
N PRO A 90 9.29 6.15 -11.51
CA PRO A 90 10.00 5.28 -12.44
C PRO A 90 9.06 4.37 -13.25
N PRO A 91 9.49 3.84 -14.41
CA PRO A 91 8.65 3.01 -15.27
C PRO A 91 8.02 1.80 -14.58
N ALA A 92 8.76 1.14 -13.68
CA ALA A 92 8.26 -0.01 -12.90
C ALA A 92 7.07 0.38 -12.01
N PHE A 93 7.14 1.55 -11.35
CA PHE A 93 6.06 2.08 -10.54
C PHE A 93 4.83 2.41 -11.39
N LYS A 94 5.03 3.08 -12.53
CA LYS A 94 3.93 3.39 -13.47
C LYS A 94 3.22 2.12 -13.95
N SER A 95 3.97 1.07 -14.27
CA SER A 95 3.43 -0.22 -14.66
C SER A 95 2.63 -0.87 -13.52
N GLN A 96 3.16 -0.84 -12.31
CA GLN A 96 2.51 -1.40 -11.12
C GLN A 96 1.18 -0.69 -10.80
N VAL A 97 1.18 0.64 -10.75
CA VAL A 97 -0.02 1.45 -10.52
C VAL A 97 -1.04 1.25 -11.63
N THR A 98 -0.60 1.23 -12.89
CA THR A 98 -1.49 1.00 -14.04
C THR A 98 -2.12 -0.39 -13.99
N GLY A 99 -1.34 -1.43 -13.66
CA GLY A 99 -1.85 -2.78 -13.48
C GLY A 99 -2.85 -2.89 -12.33
N ALA A 100 -2.59 -2.22 -11.20
CA ALA A 100 -3.51 -2.15 -10.07
C ALA A 100 -4.83 -1.46 -10.45
N LEU A 101 -4.78 -0.33 -11.16
CA LEU A 101 -5.96 0.38 -11.65
C LEU A 101 -6.76 -0.44 -12.67
N LYS A 102 -6.08 -1.16 -13.57
CA LYS A 102 -6.71 -2.09 -14.52
C LYS A 102 -7.44 -3.22 -13.78
N LEU A 103 -6.84 -3.76 -12.74
CA LEU A 103 -7.46 -4.80 -11.90
C LEU A 103 -8.75 -4.29 -11.25
N ILE A 104 -8.73 -3.07 -10.70
CA ILE A 104 -9.94 -2.43 -10.13
C ILE A 104 -11.00 -2.23 -11.22
N TRP A 105 -10.62 -1.70 -12.40
CA TRP A 105 -11.55 -1.48 -13.50
C TRP A 105 -12.28 -2.77 -13.93
N MET A 106 -11.54 -3.88 -14.03
CA MET A 106 -12.10 -5.17 -14.44
C MET A 106 -13.05 -5.76 -13.39
N ALA A 107 -12.78 -5.53 -12.10
CA ALA A 107 -13.59 -6.06 -11.01
C ALA A 107 -14.80 -5.18 -10.68
N ASP A 108 -14.61 -3.86 -10.65
CA ASP A 108 -15.63 -2.88 -10.27
C ASP A 108 -15.36 -1.50 -10.91
N ARG A 109 -16.08 -1.23 -11.99
CA ARG A 109 -16.00 0.02 -12.75
C ARG A 109 -16.36 1.24 -11.90
N GLU A 110 -17.30 1.14 -10.96
CA GLU A 110 -17.72 2.27 -10.14
C GLU A 110 -16.59 2.69 -9.18
N THR A 111 -15.92 1.71 -8.58
CA THR A 111 -14.74 1.95 -7.74
C THR A 111 -13.61 2.62 -8.54
N PHE A 112 -13.34 2.17 -9.77
CA PHE A 112 -12.34 2.83 -10.61
C PHE A 112 -12.70 4.30 -10.90
N LEU A 113 -13.96 4.56 -11.26
CA LEU A 113 -14.42 5.93 -11.52
C LEU A 113 -14.38 6.80 -10.25
N PHE A 114 -14.66 6.21 -9.09
CA PHE A 114 -14.49 6.87 -7.79
C PHE A 114 -13.04 7.28 -7.56
N ILE A 115 -12.08 6.38 -7.79
CA ILE A 115 -10.64 6.68 -7.64
C ILE A 115 -10.25 7.81 -8.60
N ARG A 116 -10.58 7.68 -9.88
CA ARG A 116 -10.26 8.68 -10.90
C ARG A 116 -10.86 10.07 -10.60
N ARG A 117 -12.02 10.14 -9.97
CA ARG A 117 -12.67 11.41 -9.61
C ARG A 117 -11.99 12.10 -8.42
N ASN A 118 -11.39 11.31 -7.52
CA ASN A 118 -10.90 11.81 -6.24
C ASN A 118 -9.38 11.91 -6.16
N ILE A 119 -8.60 11.20 -6.99
CA ILE A 119 -7.15 11.36 -7.09
C ILE A 119 -6.80 11.95 -8.45
N TYR A 120 -5.91 12.95 -8.45
CA TYR A 120 -5.43 13.60 -9.68
C TYR A 120 -4.02 13.15 -10.01
N VAL A 121 -3.16 12.99 -8.99
CA VAL A 121 -1.78 12.55 -9.13
C VAL A 121 -1.53 11.36 -8.23
N VAL A 122 -0.86 10.33 -8.77
CA VAL A 122 -0.29 9.22 -8.02
C VAL A 122 1.22 9.33 -8.12
N ARG A 123 1.89 9.61 -7.00
CA ARG A 123 3.33 9.87 -6.96
C ARG A 123 4.03 8.80 -6.14
N GLN A 124 5.14 8.28 -6.64
CA GLN A 124 6.05 7.50 -5.80
C GLN A 124 6.79 8.45 -4.86
N ASP A 125 6.73 8.16 -3.57
CA ASP A 125 7.36 8.94 -2.51
C ASP A 125 8.06 8.02 -1.51
N ASN A 126 8.68 8.57 -0.47
CA ASN A 126 9.29 7.79 0.61
C ASN A 126 8.24 7.21 1.57
N LEU A 127 7.07 7.84 1.65
CA LEU A 127 5.98 7.47 2.55
C LEU A 127 4.65 7.44 1.79
N THR A 128 3.78 6.54 2.23
CA THR A 128 2.42 6.40 1.73
C THR A 128 1.49 7.33 2.49
N GLY A 129 0.70 8.10 1.76
CA GLY A 129 -0.23 9.04 2.35
C GLY A 129 -1.01 9.82 1.30
N PHE A 130 -1.73 10.82 1.80
CA PHE A 130 -2.56 11.69 0.99
C PHE A 130 -2.29 13.15 1.37
N TYR A 131 -2.15 14.02 0.37
CA TYR A 131 -2.04 15.46 0.55
C TYR A 131 -2.62 16.23 -0.64
N LEU A 132 -2.77 17.54 -0.46
CA LEU A 132 -3.16 18.46 -1.52
C LEU A 132 -1.92 19.24 -1.99
N GLU A 133 -1.62 19.17 -3.28
CA GLU A 133 -0.58 19.97 -3.94
C GLU A 133 -1.26 20.91 -4.93
N ASP A 134 -1.18 22.22 -4.72
CA ASP A 134 -1.90 23.23 -5.50
C ASP A 134 -3.42 22.95 -5.61
N GLY A 135 -4.02 22.46 -4.51
CA GLY A 135 -5.43 22.07 -4.45
C GLY A 135 -5.78 20.78 -5.20
N LYS A 136 -4.78 20.08 -5.78
CA LYS A 136 -4.97 18.79 -6.44
C LYS A 136 -4.71 17.65 -5.44
N PRO A 137 -5.61 16.66 -5.35
CA PRO A 137 -5.41 15.50 -4.50
C PRO A 137 -4.31 14.59 -5.05
N VAL A 138 -3.25 14.45 -4.27
CA VAL A 138 -2.09 13.60 -4.55
C VAL A 138 -2.12 12.40 -3.62
N ALA A 139 -2.07 11.20 -4.20
CA ALA A 139 -1.79 9.97 -3.46
C ALA A 139 -0.30 9.68 -3.57
N ALA A 140 0.40 9.80 -2.45
CA ALA A 140 1.79 9.38 -2.32
C ALA A 140 1.84 7.90 -1.92
N LEU A 141 2.70 7.13 -2.57
CA LEU A 141 2.92 5.72 -2.25
C LEU A 141 4.39 5.45 -2.07
N SER A 142 4.74 4.80 -0.95
CA SER A 142 6.06 4.23 -0.76
C SER A 142 6.30 3.05 -1.71
N ALA A 143 7.57 2.75 -1.97
CA ALA A 143 7.94 1.56 -2.75
C ALA A 143 7.40 0.28 -2.11
N ASP A 144 7.42 0.18 -0.78
CA ASP A 144 6.97 -0.99 -0.03
C ASP A 144 5.48 -1.26 -0.25
N HIS A 145 4.63 -0.23 -0.20
CA HIS A 145 3.20 -0.40 -0.49
C HIS A 145 2.92 -0.59 -1.98
N ALA A 146 3.62 0.11 -2.87
CA ALA A 146 3.40 -0.02 -4.31
C ALA A 146 3.75 -1.42 -4.84
N PHE A 147 4.90 -1.95 -4.42
CA PHE A 147 5.45 -3.20 -4.97
C PHE A 147 5.15 -4.45 -4.15
N ARG A 148 4.46 -4.35 -3.01
CA ARG A 148 4.06 -5.53 -2.20
C ARG A 148 3.28 -6.56 -3.00
N SER A 149 2.25 -6.12 -3.73
CA SER A 149 1.51 -6.91 -4.71
C SER A 149 0.57 -6.01 -5.53
N LEU A 150 0.09 -6.52 -6.66
CA LEU A 150 -0.85 -5.79 -7.52
C LEU A 150 -2.17 -5.49 -6.79
N THR A 151 -2.69 -6.48 -6.06
CA THR A 151 -3.94 -6.38 -5.29
C THR A 151 -3.76 -5.42 -4.12
N TRP A 152 -2.64 -5.48 -3.41
CA TRP A 152 -2.36 -4.56 -2.32
C TRP A 152 -2.25 -3.11 -2.78
N CYS A 153 -1.50 -2.86 -3.86
CA CYS A 153 -1.40 -1.54 -4.47
C CYS A 153 -2.78 -0.99 -4.85
N ALA A 154 -3.66 -1.83 -5.41
CA ALA A 154 -5.04 -1.45 -5.71
C ALA A 154 -5.83 -1.04 -4.45
N GLY A 155 -5.67 -1.80 -3.36
CA GLY A 155 -6.27 -1.47 -2.07
C GLY A 155 -5.78 -0.13 -1.52
N VAL A 156 -4.47 0.13 -1.55
CA VAL A 156 -3.87 1.39 -1.08
C VAL A 156 -4.37 2.59 -1.90
N LEU A 157 -4.45 2.47 -3.23
CA LEU A 157 -5.02 3.52 -4.07
C LEU A 157 -6.48 3.83 -3.70
N ALA A 158 -7.29 2.80 -3.42
CA ALA A 158 -8.66 2.98 -2.96
C ALA A 158 -8.73 3.68 -1.60
N HIS A 159 -7.85 3.32 -0.66
CA HIS A 159 -7.71 3.97 0.64
C HIS A 159 -7.41 5.47 0.51
N GLN A 160 -6.40 5.83 -0.28
CA GLN A 160 -6.03 7.24 -0.49
C GLN A 160 -7.12 8.02 -1.25
N ALA A 161 -7.83 7.38 -2.19
CA ALA A 161 -8.95 7.99 -2.88
C ALA A 161 -10.12 8.31 -1.94
N TRP A 162 -10.33 7.45 -0.93
CA TRP A 162 -11.34 7.67 0.08
C TRP A 162 -11.01 8.90 0.95
N HIS A 163 -9.75 9.06 1.36
CA HIS A 163 -9.29 10.28 2.05
C HIS A 163 -9.53 11.54 1.24
N ALA A 164 -9.16 11.52 -0.04
CA ALA A 164 -9.41 12.65 -0.93
C ALA A 164 -10.90 12.99 -1.07
N ALA A 165 -11.76 11.97 -1.13
CA ALA A 165 -13.21 12.16 -1.18
C ALA A 165 -13.77 12.73 0.12
N TYR A 166 -13.29 12.22 1.26
CA TYR A 166 -13.68 12.68 2.59
C TYR A 166 -13.31 14.16 2.75
N GLU A 167 -12.07 14.53 2.46
CA GLU A 167 -11.56 15.90 2.58
C GLU A 167 -12.35 16.88 1.69
N ARG A 168 -12.65 16.48 0.46
CA ARG A 168 -13.50 17.28 -0.44
C ARG A 168 -14.91 17.47 0.14
N SER A 169 -15.46 16.47 0.82
CA SER A 169 -16.82 16.52 1.38
C SER A 169 -16.91 17.37 2.65
N THR A 170 -15.86 17.38 3.47
CA THR A 170 -15.76 18.16 4.72
C THR A 170 -15.35 19.60 4.45
N GLY A 171 -14.39 19.84 3.54
CA GLY A 171 -13.94 21.18 3.15
C GLY A 171 -15.04 22.04 2.52
N ARG A 172 -15.94 21.42 1.74
CA ARG A 172 -17.13 22.10 1.19
C ARG A 172 -18.06 22.71 2.25
N LYS A 173 -18.03 22.19 3.49
CA LYS A 173 -18.85 22.71 4.59
C LYS A 173 -18.19 23.90 5.29
N LYS A 174 -16.86 24.03 5.25
CA LYS A 174 -16.14 25.17 5.84
C LYS A 174 -16.11 26.40 4.91
N GLY A 175 -16.19 26.23 3.59
CA GLY A 175 -16.02 27.31 2.61
C GLY A 175 -17.29 28.03 2.11
N ARG A 176 -18.43 27.96 2.79
CA ARG A 176 -19.67 28.64 2.32
C ARG A 176 -20.42 29.38 3.42
N GLY A 177 -19.76 30.36 4.02
CA GLY A 177 -20.46 31.63 4.24
C GLY A 177 -20.36 32.38 2.92
N VAL A 178 -21.45 32.50 2.16
CA VAL A 178 -21.47 33.42 1.01
C VAL A 178 -21.27 34.81 1.61
N PRO A 179 -20.19 35.54 1.31
CA PRO A 179 -20.04 36.89 1.81
C PRO A 179 -21.26 37.70 1.32
N PRO A 180 -21.89 38.50 2.19
CA PRO A 180 -22.98 39.35 1.76
C PRO A 180 -22.54 40.24 0.59
N PRO A 181 -23.46 40.59 -0.34
CA PRO A 181 -23.10 41.40 -1.51
C PRO A 181 -22.41 42.70 -1.07
N GLY A 182 -21.13 42.87 -1.45
CA GLY A 182 -20.34 44.07 -1.15
C GLY A 182 -19.05 43.83 -0.35
N GLU A 183 -18.86 42.65 0.26
CA GLU A 183 -17.63 42.32 0.98
C GLU A 183 -16.60 41.62 0.09
N LYS A 184 -15.32 42.04 0.18
CA LYS A 184 -14.21 41.39 -0.52
C LYS A 184 -13.85 40.10 0.21
N ALA A 185 -13.83 38.99 -0.51
CA ALA A 185 -13.41 37.71 0.04
C ALA A 185 -11.88 37.62 0.05
N ASP A 186 -11.27 37.91 1.20
CA ASP A 186 -9.85 37.70 1.41
C ASP A 186 -9.60 36.20 1.68
N PHE A 187 -9.38 35.44 0.61
CA PHE A 187 -9.00 34.03 0.73
C PHE A 187 -7.51 33.93 1.09
N ALA A 188 -7.19 33.68 2.36
CA ALA A 188 -5.85 33.34 2.77
C ALA A 188 -5.47 31.95 2.24
N VAL A 189 -4.40 31.88 1.45
CA VAL A 189 -3.80 30.62 0.98
C VAL A 189 -3.06 30.00 2.16
N GLU A 190 -3.65 28.98 2.79
CA GLU A 190 -3.03 28.27 3.90
C GLU A 190 -1.92 27.33 3.37
N ALA A 191 -0.67 27.75 3.54
CA ALA A 191 0.53 27.10 2.98
C ALA A 191 0.96 25.81 3.72
N ASN A 192 0.10 25.22 4.56
CA ASN A 192 0.44 24.00 5.30
C ASN A 192 -0.55 22.86 5.01
N PRO A 193 -0.36 22.11 3.90
CA PRO A 193 -1.30 21.08 3.44
C PRO A 193 -1.37 19.82 4.32
N MET A 194 -0.70 19.80 5.48
CA MET A 194 -0.67 18.64 6.39
C MET A 194 -1.51 18.78 7.68
N SER A 195 -2.11 19.94 7.98
CA SER A 195 -3.01 20.04 9.14
C SER A 195 -4.44 19.71 8.75
N LEU A 196 -4.74 18.42 8.56
CA LEU A 196 -6.11 17.97 8.70
C LEU A 196 -6.53 18.28 10.15
N ASP A 197 -7.36 19.31 10.31
CA ASP A 197 -7.93 19.77 11.58
C ASP A 197 -8.96 18.73 12.06
N TYR A 198 -8.44 17.56 12.45
CA TYR A 198 -9.22 16.53 13.08
C TYR A 198 -9.52 17.00 14.50
N LYS A 199 -10.81 17.13 14.82
CA LYS A 199 -11.33 17.60 16.10
C LYS A 199 -11.00 16.70 17.32
N GLY A 200 -10.08 15.75 17.17
CA GLY A 200 -9.66 14.79 18.19
C GLY A 200 -9.23 13.45 17.60
N MET A 201 -8.56 12.64 18.42
CA MET A 201 -8.11 11.28 18.09
C MET A 201 -9.25 10.40 17.53
N ASP A 202 -10.46 10.52 18.08
CA ASP A 202 -11.61 9.73 17.65
C ASP A 202 -12.02 10.03 16.21
N ALA A 203 -11.86 11.28 15.76
CA ALA A 203 -12.14 11.65 14.38
C ALA A 203 -11.12 11.02 13.42
N ILE A 204 -9.84 10.99 13.79
CA ILE A 204 -8.78 10.32 13.02
C ILE A 204 -9.10 8.84 12.91
N LEU A 205 -9.37 8.18 14.05
CA LEU A 205 -9.68 6.75 14.10
C LEU A 205 -10.91 6.41 13.26
N TYR A 206 -11.95 7.24 13.31
CA TYR A 206 -13.15 7.06 12.48
C TYR A 206 -12.84 7.16 10.98
N VAL A 207 -12.11 8.19 10.56
CA VAL A 207 -11.76 8.42 9.16
C VAL A 207 -10.91 7.27 8.63
N GLU A 208 -9.89 6.86 9.38
CA GLU A 208 -9.05 5.72 9.03
C GLU A 208 -9.84 4.40 8.99
N ASP A 209 -10.77 4.16 9.90
CA ASP A 209 -11.58 2.94 9.88
C ASP A 209 -12.50 2.84 8.66
N ARG A 210 -13.06 3.97 8.24
CA ARG A 210 -13.86 4.03 7.01
C ARG A 210 -13.01 3.85 5.76
N ALA A 211 -11.82 4.44 5.71
CA ALA A 211 -10.87 4.26 4.62
C ALA A 211 -10.42 2.78 4.51
N MET A 212 -10.06 2.15 5.64
CA MET A 212 -9.66 0.75 5.71
C MET A 212 -10.81 -0.20 5.33
N THR A 213 -12.03 0.10 5.75
CA THR A 213 -13.22 -0.65 5.35
C THR A 213 -13.42 -0.58 3.84
N PHE A 214 -13.23 0.60 3.24
CA PHE A 214 -13.29 0.78 1.79
C PHE A 214 -12.19 -0.01 1.08
N GLN A 215 -10.94 0.07 1.54
CA GLN A 215 -9.82 -0.74 1.05
C GLN A 215 -10.13 -2.23 1.10
N LEU A 216 -10.62 -2.74 2.23
CA LEU A 216 -10.96 -4.16 2.41
C LEU A 216 -12.06 -4.61 1.42
N ASN A 217 -13.06 -3.77 1.17
CA ASN A 217 -14.11 -4.06 0.20
C ASN A 217 -13.57 -4.14 -1.23
N VAL A 218 -12.67 -3.23 -1.61
CA VAL A 218 -12.01 -3.27 -2.93
C VAL A 218 -11.15 -4.53 -3.06
N LEU A 219 -10.35 -4.85 -2.04
CA LEU A 219 -9.52 -6.06 -2.01
C LEU A 219 -10.36 -7.34 -2.17
N LYS A 220 -11.52 -7.42 -1.52
CA LYS A 220 -12.45 -8.55 -1.69
C LYS A 220 -13.00 -8.63 -3.11
N LYS A 221 -13.41 -7.49 -3.70
CA LYS A 221 -13.96 -7.44 -5.08
C LYS A 221 -12.94 -7.87 -6.13
N ILE A 222 -11.67 -7.47 -6.00
CA ILE A 222 -10.61 -7.85 -6.95
C ILE A 222 -10.06 -9.27 -6.73
N GLY A 223 -10.56 -10.01 -5.74
CA GLY A 223 -10.08 -11.36 -5.43
C GLY A 223 -8.71 -11.42 -4.76
N ALA A 224 -8.38 -10.42 -3.93
CA ALA A 224 -7.12 -10.40 -3.19
C ALA A 224 -7.01 -11.60 -2.21
N PRO A 225 -5.80 -12.16 -2.03
CA PRO A 225 -5.62 -13.34 -1.19
C PRO A 225 -5.89 -13.04 0.30
N ALA A 226 -6.27 -14.07 1.05
CA ALA A 226 -6.56 -13.96 2.49
C ALA A 226 -5.37 -13.39 3.31
N ARG A 227 -4.14 -13.58 2.84
CA ARG A 227 -2.93 -13.03 3.47
C ARG A 227 -2.87 -11.49 3.44
N GLU A 228 -3.60 -10.85 2.53
CA GLU A 228 -3.69 -9.39 2.40
C GLU A 228 -4.94 -8.84 3.07
N THR A 229 -6.07 -9.53 2.95
CA THR A 229 -7.33 -9.09 3.55
C THR A 229 -7.42 -9.37 5.06
N GLY A 230 -6.78 -10.46 5.52
CA GLY A 230 -6.77 -10.89 6.91
C GLY A 230 -6.20 -9.85 7.88
N PRO A 231 -5.00 -9.29 7.64
CA PRO A 231 -4.43 -8.25 8.49
C PRO A 231 -5.33 -7.01 8.61
N LEU A 232 -5.92 -6.54 7.50
CA LEU A 232 -6.81 -5.37 7.51
C LEU A 232 -8.11 -5.64 8.30
N PHE A 233 -8.66 -6.85 8.18
CA PHE A 233 -9.86 -7.25 8.91
C PHE A 233 -9.63 -7.37 10.41
N ARG A 234 -8.42 -7.77 10.83
CA ARG A 234 -8.07 -8.01 12.24
C ARG A 234 -7.27 -6.87 12.88
N ARG A 235 -7.06 -5.76 12.15
CA ARG A 235 -6.23 -4.65 12.63
C ARG A 235 -6.79 -4.09 13.93
N ALA A 236 -5.91 -3.65 14.82
CA ALA A 236 -6.35 -2.84 15.95
C ALA A 236 -6.79 -1.46 15.43
N PRO A 237 -7.77 -0.79 16.06
CA PRO A 237 -8.24 0.52 15.60
C PRO A 237 -7.12 1.58 15.46
N ARG A 238 -6.11 1.49 16.34
CA ARG A 238 -4.92 2.37 16.38
C ARG A 238 -3.73 1.88 15.54
N ASP A 239 -3.88 0.76 14.83
CA ASP A 239 -2.85 0.26 13.92
C ASP A 239 -3.05 0.88 12.54
N PHE A 240 -2.12 1.78 12.22
CA PHE A 240 -2.09 2.51 10.96
C PHE A 240 -0.97 2.04 10.02
N HIS A 241 -0.14 1.09 10.45
CA HIS A 241 1.03 0.66 9.68
C HIS A 241 0.65 0.04 8.33
N LEU A 242 -0.55 -0.51 8.22
CA LEU A 242 -1.01 -1.21 7.02
C LEU A 242 -1.36 -0.29 5.83
N ALA A 243 -1.50 1.02 6.00
CA ALA A 243 -1.82 1.91 4.88
C ALA A 243 -0.92 3.15 4.74
N HIS A 244 -0.10 3.45 5.75
CA HIS A 244 0.65 4.72 5.84
C HIS A 244 2.10 4.55 6.30
N ASP A 245 2.73 3.40 6.04
CA ASP A 245 4.10 3.07 6.49
C ASP A 245 4.35 3.24 8.01
N GLY A 246 3.28 3.34 8.81
CA GLY A 246 3.38 3.53 10.27
C GLY A 246 3.59 4.94 10.75
N ASN A 247 3.62 5.93 9.86
CA ASN A 247 3.99 7.28 10.25
C ASN A 247 2.75 8.17 10.40
N TYR A 248 2.12 8.11 11.56
CA TYR A 248 1.28 9.19 12.04
C TYR A 248 2.08 10.04 13.00
N THR A 249 2.63 11.16 12.52
CA THR A 249 3.00 12.25 13.43
C THR A 249 1.72 12.92 13.93
N ILE A 250 1.01 12.26 14.85
CA ILE A 250 0.01 12.92 15.66
C ILE A 250 0.82 13.82 16.60
N LYS A 251 0.91 15.12 16.29
CA LYS A 251 1.38 16.08 17.29
C LYS A 251 0.32 16.08 18.41
N PRO A 252 0.63 15.57 19.62
CA PRO A 252 -0.31 15.56 20.72
C PRO A 252 -0.71 16.98 21.15
#